data_AF-A0A352RZG5-F1
#
_entry.id   AF-A0A352RZG5-F1
#
_cell.length_a   1.000
_cell.length_b   1.000
_cell.length_c   1.000
_cell.angle_alpha   90.00
_cell.angle_beta   90.00
_cell.angle_gamma   90.00
#
_symmetry.space_group_name_H-M   'P 1'
#
loop_
_entity.id
_entity.type
_entity.pdbx_description
1 polymer ?
#
loop_
_entity_poly.entity_id
_entity_poly.type
_entity_poly.pdbx_seq_one_letter_code
_entity_poly.pdbx_strand_id
1 'polypeptide(L)'
;MKTKPDLSLPFAGATCDAGDADLAPDLVRRGWLKAPGAFALGSLAVMSLGEAMPAWGQTHSTSTKDDINILNTALGLEYQAIAAYQVGAESGLLQKPVLDTAVKFQTHHKAHADVLANTVMKLGGTPVKT
;
A
#
# COMPACT_ATOMS: atom_id res chain seq x y z
N MET A 1 -38.92 -33.32 -43.29
CA MET A 1 -38.18 -33.36 -44.57
C MET A 1 -36.84 -34.02 -44.31
N LYS A 2 -36.57 -35.15 -44.96
CA LYS A 2 -35.32 -35.93 -44.86
C LYS A 2 -34.21 -35.24 -45.64
N THR A 3 -32.97 -35.29 -45.14
CA THR A 3 -31.77 -35.76 -45.89
C THR A 3 -30.56 -35.94 -44.95
N LYS A 4 -29.99 -37.15 -44.93
CA LYS A 4 -28.56 -37.44 -44.72
C LYS A 4 -28.01 -37.96 -46.06
N PRO A 5 -26.71 -37.84 -46.36
CA PRO A 5 -25.73 -38.93 -46.10
C PRO A 5 -24.42 -38.39 -45.44
N ASP A 6 -23.68 -39.10 -44.56
CA ASP A 6 -22.65 -40.15 -44.85
C ASP A 6 -21.50 -39.56 -45.71
N LEU A 7 -20.20 -39.55 -45.35
CA LEU A 7 -19.30 -40.63 -44.88
C LEU A 7 -17.99 -40.03 -44.28
N SER A 8 -17.21 -40.90 -43.62
CA SER A 8 -15.74 -40.89 -43.45
C SER A 8 -15.13 -40.13 -42.25
N LEU A 9 -14.61 -40.93 -41.30
CA LEU A 9 -13.39 -40.61 -40.54
C LEU A 9 -12.22 -41.14 -41.39
N PRO A 10 -11.03 -40.51 -41.41
CA PRO A 10 -10.03 -40.93 -40.42
C PRO A 10 -8.94 -39.90 -40.04
N PHE A 11 -8.22 -40.26 -38.98
CA PHE A 11 -6.76 -40.14 -38.78
C PHE A 11 -6.07 -38.80 -38.45
N ALA A 12 -5.16 -38.99 -37.50
CA ALA A 12 -4.10 -38.13 -37.00
C ALA A 12 -3.31 -37.34 -38.06
N GLY A 13 -2.85 -36.16 -37.64
CA GLY A 13 -1.81 -35.42 -38.33
C GLY A 13 -1.49 -34.13 -37.60
N ALA A 14 -0.44 -34.15 -36.79
CA ALA A 14 0.15 -32.98 -36.17
C ALA A 14 0.68 -32.00 -37.23
N THR A 15 0.40 -30.72 -37.08
CA THR A 15 1.35 -29.64 -37.41
C THR A 15 1.09 -28.43 -36.50
N CYS A 16 2.12 -28.06 -35.75
CA CYS A 16 2.29 -26.81 -35.03
C CYS A 16 2.19 -25.59 -35.95
N ASP A 17 1.46 -24.54 -35.56
CA ASP A 17 1.89 -23.16 -35.81
C ASP A 17 1.24 -22.14 -34.87
N ALA A 18 2.07 -21.20 -34.44
CA ALA A 18 1.82 -19.87 -33.88
C ALA A 18 0.63 -19.65 -32.92
N GLY A 19 0.91 -19.76 -31.61
CA GLY A 19 0.11 -19.19 -30.53
C GLY A 19 0.92 -18.17 -29.74
N ASP A 20 1.32 -17.08 -30.40
CA ASP A 20 2.02 -15.96 -29.77
C ASP A 20 1.05 -15.11 -28.91
N ALA A 21 1.56 -14.72 -27.74
CA ALA A 21 1.25 -13.46 -27.04
C ALA A 21 -0.11 -13.30 -26.32
N ASP A 22 -0.52 -14.25 -25.47
CA ASP A 22 -1.53 -13.93 -24.42
C ASP A 22 -1.14 -14.36 -22.99
N LEU A 23 0.13 -14.71 -22.79
CA LEU A 23 0.68 -14.95 -21.44
C LEU A 23 1.54 -13.77 -21.00
N ALA A 24 0.87 -12.67 -20.63
CA ALA A 24 1.07 -11.99 -19.34
C ALA A 24 1.21 -10.46 -19.36
N PRO A 25 0.09 -9.73 -19.22
CA PRO A 25 0.11 -8.44 -18.52
C PRO A 25 0.54 -8.59 -17.04
N ASP A 26 0.31 -9.76 -16.43
CA ASP A 26 0.56 -10.01 -15.01
C ASP A 26 2.06 -10.19 -14.65
N LEU A 27 2.87 -10.66 -15.59
CA LEU A 27 4.32 -10.82 -15.42
C LEU A 27 5.04 -9.48 -15.48
N VAL A 28 4.54 -8.54 -16.29
CA VAL A 28 5.04 -7.16 -16.31
C VAL A 28 4.72 -6.48 -14.99
N ARG A 29 3.47 -6.55 -14.49
CA ARG A 29 3.09 -5.96 -13.18
C ARG A 29 3.90 -6.49 -12.01
N ARG A 30 4.18 -7.80 -11.97
CA ARG A 30 5.01 -8.43 -10.92
C ARG A 30 6.52 -8.19 -11.13
N GLY A 31 6.97 -7.89 -12.35
CA GLY A 31 8.38 -7.62 -12.66
C GLY A 31 8.88 -6.31 -12.05
N TRP A 32 8.02 -5.29 -11.96
CA TRP A 32 8.38 -4.00 -11.33
C TRP A 32 8.65 -4.10 -9.82
N LEU A 33 8.01 -5.06 -9.13
CA LEU A 33 8.28 -5.34 -7.72
C LEU A 33 9.56 -6.16 -7.50
N LYS A 34 10.11 -6.76 -8.57
CA LYS A 34 11.37 -7.52 -8.54
C LYS A 34 12.59 -6.69 -8.93
N ALA A 35 12.41 -5.44 -9.34
CA ALA A 35 13.53 -4.54 -9.59
C ALA A 35 14.02 -3.97 -8.24
N PRO A 36 15.24 -4.33 -7.76
CA PRO A 36 15.78 -3.83 -6.49
C PRO A 36 16.17 -2.34 -6.52
N GLY A 37 15.77 -1.59 -7.56
CA GLY A 37 16.25 -0.24 -7.84
C GLY A 37 15.48 0.92 -7.21
N ALA A 38 14.35 0.69 -6.53
CA ALA A 38 13.54 1.76 -5.93
C ALA A 38 13.47 1.71 -4.38
N PHE A 39 14.32 0.91 -3.72
CA PHE A 39 14.33 0.75 -2.25
C PHE A 39 15.57 1.30 -1.54
N ALA A 40 16.47 2.00 -2.24
CA ALA A 40 17.66 2.58 -1.61
C ALA A 40 17.33 3.66 -0.55
N LEU A 41 16.14 4.26 -0.59
CA LEU A 41 15.67 5.20 0.45
C LEU A 41 14.93 4.49 1.61
N GLY A 42 14.59 3.21 1.47
CA GLY A 42 13.80 2.45 2.45
C GLY A 42 14.58 1.40 3.23
N SER A 43 15.74 0.94 2.74
CA SER A 43 16.51 -0.13 3.39
C SER A 43 17.01 0.25 4.79
N LEU A 44 17.41 1.51 5.01
CA LEU A 44 17.76 1.99 6.36
C LEU A 44 16.53 2.06 7.28
N ALA A 45 15.37 2.46 6.76
CA ALA A 45 14.13 2.52 7.52
C ALA A 45 13.62 1.12 7.90
N VAL A 46 13.75 0.12 7.02
CA VAL A 46 13.35 -1.27 7.29
C VAL A 46 14.25 -1.93 8.32
N MET A 47 15.56 -1.67 8.31
CA MET A 47 16.47 -2.18 9.35
C MET A 47 16.18 -1.52 10.71
N SER A 48 15.98 -0.20 10.74
CA SER A 48 15.61 0.52 11.97
C SER A 48 14.22 0.11 12.50
N LEU A 49 13.25 -0.16 11.62
CA LEU A 49 11.92 -0.62 12.00
C LEU A 49 11.94 -2.08 12.45
N GLY A 50 12.74 -2.94 11.81
CA GLY A 50 12.92 -4.35 12.17
C GLY A 50 13.52 -4.55 13.56
N GLU A 51 14.44 -3.68 13.99
CA GLU A 51 14.96 -3.66 15.36
C GLU A 51 13.96 -3.10 16.39
N ALA A 52 12.98 -2.28 15.98
CA ALA A 52 11.94 -1.73 16.84
C ALA A 52 10.74 -2.69 17.07
N MET A 53 10.53 -3.67 16.18
CA MET A 53 9.41 -4.61 16.24
C MET A 53 9.36 -5.52 17.50
N PRO A 54 10.48 -6.01 18.07
CA PRO A 54 10.45 -6.79 19.32
C PRO A 54 9.93 -5.97 20.52
N ALA A 55 10.02 -4.64 20.47
CA ALA A 55 9.62 -3.75 21.56
C ALA A 55 8.14 -3.31 21.50
N TRP A 56 7.52 -3.30 20.31
CA TRP A 56 6.14 -2.82 20.14
C TRP A 56 5.06 -3.83 20.60
N GLY A 57 5.42 -5.12 20.69
CA GLY A 57 4.47 -6.18 21.04
C GLY A 57 4.41 -6.56 22.51
N GLN A 58 5.31 -6.05 23.37
CA GLN A 58 5.51 -6.60 24.72
C GLN A 58 5.45 -5.61 25.88
N THR A 59 5.07 -4.35 25.63
CA THR A 59 4.94 -3.37 26.70
C THR A 59 3.56 -2.71 26.65
N HIS A 60 2.66 -3.15 27.54
CA HIS A 60 1.68 -2.20 28.04
C HIS A 60 2.45 -1.16 28.83
N SER A 61 2.53 0.06 28.30
CA SER A 61 3.09 1.20 29.03
C SER A 61 2.28 1.40 30.32
N THR A 62 3.00 1.45 31.45
CA THR A 62 2.44 1.88 32.74
C THR A 62 2.76 3.34 33.01
N SER A 63 3.43 4.03 32.07
CA SER A 63 3.97 5.37 32.28
C SER A 63 3.39 6.37 31.28
N THR A 64 2.87 7.49 31.78
CA THR A 64 2.36 8.58 30.94
C THR A 64 3.40 9.09 29.95
N LYS A 65 4.70 9.01 30.30
CA LYS A 65 5.80 9.41 29.43
C LYS A 65 5.91 8.50 28.21
N ASP A 66 5.82 7.18 28.41
CA ASP A 66 5.90 6.23 27.30
C ASP A 66 4.66 6.30 26.41
N ASP A 67 3.48 6.51 26.99
CA ASP A 67 2.25 6.79 26.24
C ASP A 67 2.39 8.04 25.36
N ILE A 68 2.92 9.15 25.91
CA ILE A 68 3.19 10.37 25.16
C ILE A 68 4.16 10.11 24.00
N ASN A 69 5.19 9.30 24.21
CA ASN A 69 6.15 8.96 23.15
C ASN A 69 5.47 8.19 22.01
N ILE A 70 4.66 7.17 22.34
CA ILE A 70 3.90 6.39 21.35
C ILE A 70 2.93 7.29 20.58
N LEU A 71 2.20 8.15 21.27
CA LEU A 71 1.25 9.08 20.64
C LEU A 71 1.95 10.09 19.72
N ASN A 72 3.14 10.56 20.10
CA ASN A 72 3.94 11.45 19.26
C ASN A 72 4.53 10.73 18.04
N THR A 73 4.92 9.46 18.18
CA THR A 73 5.28 8.62 17.02
C THR A 73 4.10 8.49 16.07
N ALA A 74 2.90 8.18 16.58
CA ALA A 74 1.69 8.10 15.76
C ALA A 74 1.38 9.45 15.08
N LEU A 75 1.48 10.57 15.81
CA LEU A 75 1.22 11.91 15.26
C LEU A 75 2.17 12.24 14.11
N GLY A 76 3.47 11.90 14.23
CA GLY A 76 4.43 12.04 13.15
C GLY A 76 4.05 11.22 11.91
N LEU A 77 3.58 9.98 12.09
CA LEU A 77 3.12 9.13 11.00
C LEU A 77 1.85 9.67 10.31
N GLU A 78 0.92 10.26 11.07
CA GLU A 78 -0.26 10.90 10.49
C GLU A 78 0.13 12.05 9.56
N TYR A 79 1.14 12.86 9.91
CA TYR A 79 1.64 13.91 9.02
C TYR A 79 2.27 13.38 7.74
N GLN A 80 3.04 12.29 7.82
CA GLN A 80 3.58 11.63 6.63
C GLN A 80 2.45 11.08 5.74
N ALA A 81 1.39 10.51 6.34
CA ALA A 81 0.23 10.05 5.60
C ALA A 81 -0.51 11.20 4.91
N ILE A 82 -0.75 12.32 5.61
CA ILE A 82 -1.39 13.52 5.03
C ILE A 82 -0.60 14.03 3.82
N ALA A 83 0.73 14.12 3.94
CA ALA A 83 1.61 14.55 2.86
C ALA A 83 1.60 13.57 1.67
N ALA A 84 1.71 12.26 1.93
CA ALA A 84 1.67 11.24 0.90
C ALA A 84 0.35 11.25 0.11
N TYR A 85 -0.79 11.38 0.81
CA TYR A 85 -2.08 11.51 0.15
C TYR A 85 -2.23 12.82 -0.62
N GLN A 86 -1.64 13.94 -0.15
CA GLN A 86 -1.63 15.19 -0.91
C GLN A 86 -0.91 15.02 -2.24
N VAL A 87 0.33 14.52 -2.20
CA VAL A 87 1.15 14.28 -3.40
C VAL A 87 0.43 13.31 -4.34
N GLY A 88 -0.16 12.23 -3.81
CA GLY A 88 -0.94 11.29 -4.59
C GLY A 88 -2.16 11.93 -5.28
N ALA A 89 -2.92 12.76 -4.55
CA ALA A 89 -4.10 13.44 -5.07
C ALA A 89 -3.77 14.47 -6.15
N GLU A 90 -2.65 15.18 -6.02
CA GLU A 90 -2.21 16.22 -6.96
C GLU A 90 -1.38 15.69 -8.13
N SER A 91 -0.94 14.43 -8.09
CA SER A 91 -0.09 13.83 -9.12
C SER A 91 -0.73 13.72 -10.51
N GLY A 92 -2.06 13.79 -10.60
CA GLY A 92 -2.80 13.49 -11.83
C GLY A 92 -2.89 12.00 -12.18
N LEU A 93 -2.37 11.09 -11.34
CA LEU A 93 -2.37 9.65 -11.60
C LEU A 93 -3.68 8.95 -11.22
N LEU A 94 -4.50 9.58 -10.36
CA LEU A 94 -5.72 8.98 -9.82
C LEU A 94 -6.96 9.39 -10.63
N GLN A 95 -7.74 8.38 -11.07
CA GLN A 95 -9.06 8.62 -11.66
C GLN A 95 -10.05 9.11 -10.59
N LYS A 96 -11.09 9.84 -11.03
CA LYS A 96 -12.01 10.56 -10.13
C LYS A 96 -12.54 9.74 -8.92
N PRO A 97 -13.03 8.49 -9.07
CA PRO A 97 -13.53 7.74 -7.91
C PRO A 97 -12.45 7.37 -6.88
N VAL A 98 -11.23 7.09 -7.35
CA VAL A 98 -10.09 6.76 -6.49
C VAL A 98 -9.55 8.02 -5.83
N LEU A 99 -9.48 9.13 -6.58
CA LEU A 99 -9.12 10.45 -6.05
C LEU A 99 -10.06 10.86 -4.91
N ASP A 100 -11.37 10.71 -5.08
CA ASP A 100 -12.36 11.05 -4.05
C ASP A 100 -12.15 10.22 -2.77
N THR A 101 -11.80 8.94 -2.92
CA THR A 101 -11.46 8.06 -1.79
C THR A 101 -10.15 8.49 -1.12
N ALA A 102 -9.12 8.84 -1.91
CA ALA A 102 -7.83 9.31 -1.41
C ALA A 102 -7.98 10.60 -0.59
N VAL A 103 -8.77 11.57 -1.07
CA VAL A 103 -9.08 12.82 -0.36
C VAL A 103 -9.85 12.53 0.95
N LYS A 104 -10.75 11.54 0.95
CA LYS A 104 -11.45 11.12 2.16
C LYS A 104 -10.49 10.55 3.21
N PHE A 105 -9.57 9.67 2.82
CA PHE A 105 -8.55 9.15 3.73
C PHE A 105 -7.61 10.23 4.24
N GLN A 106 -7.20 11.18 3.39
CA GLN A 106 -6.45 12.33 3.84
C GLN A 106 -7.19 13.13 4.94
N THR A 107 -8.50 13.32 4.77
CA THR A 107 -9.33 14.00 5.77
C THR A 107 -9.37 13.22 7.09
N HIS A 108 -9.44 11.89 7.04
CA HIS A 108 -9.37 11.06 8.25
C HIS A 108 -8.02 11.19 8.96
N HIS A 109 -6.90 11.15 8.22
CA HIS A 109 -5.57 11.34 8.80
C HIS A 109 -5.41 12.71 9.48
N LYS A 110 -6.01 13.77 8.92
CA LYS A 110 -6.08 15.09 9.58
C LYS A 110 -6.83 15.02 10.90
N ALA A 111 -7.99 14.37 10.92
CA ALA A 111 -8.76 14.19 12.15
C ALA A 111 -8.01 13.34 13.20
N HIS A 112 -7.26 12.31 12.78
CA HIS A 112 -6.40 11.55 13.68
C HIS A 112 -5.29 12.42 14.27
N ALA A 113 -4.59 13.21 13.44
CA ALA A 113 -3.55 14.12 13.89
C ALA A 113 -4.07 15.10 14.94
N ASP A 114 -5.26 15.67 14.73
CA ASP A 114 -5.90 16.57 15.70
C ASP A 114 -6.19 15.87 17.04
N VAL A 115 -6.75 14.65 17.00
CA VAL A 115 -7.03 13.88 18.22
C VAL A 115 -5.75 13.50 18.95
N LEU A 116 -4.71 13.07 18.23
CA LEU A 116 -3.43 12.69 18.81
C LEU A 116 -2.73 13.88 19.45
N ALA A 117 -2.63 15.01 18.75
CA ALA A 117 -2.04 16.24 19.28
C ALA A 117 -2.76 16.70 20.54
N ASN A 118 -4.10 16.73 20.51
CA ASN A 118 -4.90 17.08 21.69
C ASN A 118 -4.71 16.11 22.85
N THR A 119 -4.55 14.82 22.58
CA THR A 119 -4.32 13.81 23.62
C THR A 119 -2.94 13.97 24.25
N VAL A 120 -1.89 14.20 23.44
CA VAL A 120 -0.54 14.51 23.93
C VAL A 120 -0.56 15.71 24.87
N MET A 121 -1.24 16.80 24.50
CA MET A 121 -1.37 17.98 25.36
C MET A 121 -2.09 17.67 26.68
N LYS A 122 -3.19 16.89 26.64
CA LYS A 122 -3.94 16.51 27.85
C LYS A 122 -3.13 15.65 28.82
N LEU A 123 -2.20 14.86 28.32
CA LEU A 123 -1.27 14.08 29.13
C LEU A 123 -0.08 14.90 29.65
N GLY A 124 0.02 16.19 29.29
CA GLY A 124 1.10 17.09 29.70
C GLY A 124 2.35 17.03 28.80
N GLY A 125 2.25 16.40 27.63
CA GLY A 125 3.31 16.36 26.64
C GLY A 125 3.26 17.51 25.62
N THR A 126 4.32 17.63 24.83
CA THR A 126 4.37 18.55 23.68
C THR A 126 4.15 17.76 22.39
N PRO A 127 3.12 18.08 21.59
CA PRO A 127 2.92 17.45 20.28
C PRO A 127 4.09 17.73 19.33
N VAL A 128 4.52 16.71 18.59
CA VAL A 128 5.45 16.90 17.46
C VAL A 128 4.79 17.74 16.37
N LYS A 129 5.59 18.44 15.58
CA LYS A 129 5.13 19.32 14.50
C LYS A 129 5.81 18.92 13.18
N THR A 130 5.15 19.25 12.08
CA THR A 130 5.67 19.17 10.70
C THR A 130 6.66 20.27 10.39
#